data_AF-A0A6G3XTH1-F1
#
_entry.id   AF-A0A6G3XTH1-F1
#
_cell.length_a   1.000
_cell.length_b   1.000
_cell.length_c   1.000
_cell.angle_alpha   90.00
_cell.angle_beta   90.00
_cell.angle_gamma   90.00
#
_symmetry.space_group_name_H-M   'P 1'
#
loop_
_entity.id
_entity.type
_entity.pdbx_description
1 polymer ?
#
loop_
_entity_poly.entity_id
_entity_poly.type
_entity_poly.pdbx_seq_one_letter_code
_entity_poly.pdbx_strand_id
1 'polypeptide(L)'
;AREPLQHITGRAFFRYLELQVGPGVFVPRPETESVVGWAIDAVRAMDVVEPVVVDLCTGSGAIALAMAQEVPRSRVHAVELSEDA
;
A
#
# COMPACT_ATOMS: atom_id res chain seq x y z
N ALA A 1 23.36 -14.75 -6.63
CA ALA A 1 22.11 -14.94 -5.88
C ALA A 1 20.94 -14.64 -6.82
N ARG A 2 19.73 -15.15 -6.56
CA ARG A 2 18.51 -14.70 -7.27
C ARG A 2 17.87 -13.61 -6.40
N GLU A 3 17.99 -12.37 -6.82
CA GLU A 3 17.35 -11.21 -6.19
C GLU A 3 16.11 -10.78 -7.01
N PRO A 4 15.04 -10.27 -6.39
CA PRO A 4 13.90 -9.72 -7.12
C PRO A 4 14.32 -8.57 -8.05
N LEU A 5 13.81 -8.56 -9.28
CA LEU A 5 14.08 -7.49 -10.25
C LEU A 5 13.75 -6.11 -9.67
N GLN A 6 12.67 -6.02 -8.91
CA GLN A 6 12.20 -4.78 -8.32
C GLN A 6 13.19 -4.21 -7.31
N HIS A 7 13.91 -5.08 -6.58
CA HIS A 7 14.99 -4.66 -5.68
C HIS A 7 16.21 -4.17 -6.47
N ILE A 8 16.51 -4.77 -7.63
CA ILE A 8 17.57 -4.27 -8.54
C ILE A 8 17.20 -2.89 -9.09
N THR A 9 15.95 -2.71 -9.52
CA THR A 9 15.47 -1.45 -10.12
C THR A 9 15.09 -0.40 -9.08
N GLY A 10 15.02 -0.76 -7.80
CA GLY A 10 14.59 0.11 -6.70
C GLY A 10 13.10 0.47 -6.71
N ARG A 11 12.28 -0.21 -7.53
CA ARG A 11 10.88 0.18 -7.78
C ARG A 11 9.95 -0.99 -8.05
N ALA A 12 8.70 -0.82 -7.65
CA ALA A 12 7.59 -1.70 -7.99
C ALA A 12 6.35 -0.87 -8.34
N PHE A 13 5.53 -1.37 -9.26
CA PHE A 13 4.23 -0.77 -9.55
C PHE A 13 3.16 -1.43 -8.70
N PHE A 14 2.25 -0.61 -8.20
CA PHE A 14 1.08 -1.08 -7.46
C PHE A 14 -0.09 -0.14 -7.76
N ARG A 15 -1.11 -0.65 -8.43
CA ARG A 15 -2.25 0.15 -8.92
C ARG A 15 -1.75 1.35 -9.74
N TYR A 16 -2.07 2.57 -9.30
CA TYR A 16 -1.67 3.82 -9.96
C TYR A 16 -0.37 4.42 -9.40
N LEU A 17 0.38 3.65 -8.59
CA LEU A 17 1.58 4.09 -7.89
C LEU A 17 2.84 3.40 -8.44
N GLU A 18 3.93 4.17 -8.43
CA GLU A 18 5.30 3.65 -8.48
C GLU A 18 5.90 3.80 -7.07
N LEU A 19 6.23 2.67 -6.46
CA LEU A 19 6.69 2.57 -5.07
C LEU A 19 8.18 2.27 -5.04
N GLN A 20 8.91 2.90 -4.12
CA GLN A 20 10.29 2.56 -3.85
C GLN A 20 10.34 1.24 -3.07
N VAL A 21 11.22 0.33 -3.49
CA VAL A 21 11.42 -0.96 -2.81
C VAL A 21 12.89 -1.32 -2.80
N GLY A 22 13.30 -2.09 -1.79
CA GLY A 22 14.68 -2.55 -1.64
C GLY A 22 14.77 -3.73 -0.67
N PRO A 23 15.99 -4.15 -0.32
CA PRO A 23 16.21 -5.13 0.75
C PRO A 23 15.45 -4.73 2.03
N GLY A 24 14.83 -5.70 2.70
CA GLY A 24 13.98 -5.43 3.87
C GLY A 24 12.52 -5.08 3.52
N VAL A 25 12.25 -4.58 2.30
CA VAL A 25 10.91 -4.19 1.86
C VAL A 25 10.27 -5.29 1.01
N PHE A 26 9.07 -5.72 1.40
CA PHE A 26 8.31 -6.69 0.62
C PHE A 26 7.85 -6.08 -0.71
N VAL A 27 8.17 -6.74 -1.82
CA VAL A 27 7.73 -6.30 -3.16
C VAL A 27 6.20 -6.45 -3.27
N PRO A 28 5.45 -5.36 -3.55
CA PRO A 28 4.01 -5.40 -3.75
C PRO A 28 3.62 -6.46 -4.79
N ARG A 29 2.53 -7.18 -4.52
CA ARG A 29 2.04 -8.25 -5.38
C ARG A 29 0.77 -7.80 -6.11
N PRO A 30 0.58 -8.15 -7.40
CA PRO A 30 -0.64 -7.81 -8.13
C PRO A 30 -1.91 -8.29 -7.43
N GLU A 31 -1.86 -9.45 -6.77
CA GLU A 31 -2.99 -10.01 -6.03
C GLU A 31 -3.46 -9.09 -4.88
N THR A 32 -2.53 -8.34 -4.26
CA THR A 32 -2.83 -7.38 -3.19
C THR A 32 -3.65 -6.19 -3.71
N GLU A 33 -3.62 -5.88 -5.01
CA GLU A 33 -4.44 -4.79 -5.58
C GLU A 33 -5.94 -5.05 -5.44
N SER A 34 -6.35 -6.32 -5.47
CA SER A 34 -7.76 -6.73 -5.27
C SER A 34 -8.22 -6.43 -3.84
N VAL A 35 -7.36 -6.66 -2.85
CA VAL A 35 -7.65 -6.40 -1.43
C VAL A 35 -7.90 -4.91 -1.21
N VAL A 36 -7.06 -4.05 -1.80
CA VAL A 36 -7.23 -2.60 -1.73
C VAL A 36 -8.52 -2.16 -2.43
N GLY A 37 -8.84 -2.76 -3.58
CA GLY A 37 -10.10 -2.52 -4.28
C GLY A 37 -11.32 -2.75 -3.38
N TRP A 38 -11.38 -3.90 -2.70
CA TRP A 38 -12.47 -4.21 -1.77
C TRP A 38 -12.51 -3.24 -0.58
N ALA A 39 -11.36 -2.84 -0.04
CA ALA A 39 -11.30 -1.87 1.04
C ALA A 39 -11.81 -0.48 0.61
N ILE A 40 -11.44 -0.02 -0.59
CA ILE A 40 -11.90 1.25 -1.17
C ILE A 40 -13.42 1.22 -1.33
N ASP A 41 -13.96 0.15 -1.90
CA ASP A 41 -15.40 0.00 -2.11
C ASP A 41 -16.16 0.00 -0.77
N ALA A 42 -15.63 -0.72 0.23
CA ALA A 42 -16.21 -0.74 1.57
C ALA A 42 -16.20 0.66 2.22
N VAL A 43 -15.09 1.39 2.14
CA VAL A 43 -14.97 2.74 2.71
C VAL A 43 -15.89 3.73 2.00
N ARG A 44 -16.01 3.67 0.66
CA ARG A 44 -16.89 4.54 -0.11
C ARG A 44 -18.38 4.29 0.14
N ALA A 45 -18.74 3.06 0.54
CA ALA A 45 -20.10 2.73 0.94
C ALA A 45 -20.45 3.21 2.36
N MET A 46 -19.47 3.67 3.15
CA MET A 46 -19.73 4.21 4.49
C MET A 46 -20.28 5.64 4.39
N ASP A 47 -21.25 5.97 5.24
CA ASP A 47 -21.70 7.35 5.45
C ASP A 47 -20.80 8.08 6.46
N VAL A 48 -19.52 8.21 6.09
CA VAL A 48 -18.49 8.84 6.94
C VAL A 48 -17.75 9.90 6.13
N VAL A 49 -17.66 11.11 6.70
CA VAL A 49 -17.03 12.24 6.01
C VAL A 49 -15.51 12.02 5.86
N GLU A 50 -14.85 11.66 6.96
CA GLU A 50 -13.39 11.45 7.01
C GLU A 50 -13.10 10.06 7.59
N PRO A 51 -13.16 9.00 6.76
CA PRO A 51 -12.96 7.64 7.24
C PRO A 51 -11.53 7.45 7.72
N VAL A 52 -11.36 6.75 8.83
CA VAL A 52 -10.04 6.38 9.35
C VAL A 52 -9.72 4.97 8.89
N VAL A 53 -8.59 4.80 8.22
CA VAL A 53 -8.09 3.50 7.75
C VAL A 53 -6.75 3.23 8.43
N VAL A 54 -6.53 1.99 8.86
CA VAL A 54 -5.27 1.55 9.44
C VAL A 54 -4.73 0.40 8.60
N ASP A 55 -3.54 0.57 8.05
CA ASP A 55 -2.79 -0.44 7.32
C ASP A 55 -1.69 -1.00 8.24
N LEU A 56 -1.86 -2.25 8.67
CA LEU A 56 -0.94 -2.91 9.60
C LEU A 56 0.07 -3.76 8.81
N CYS A 57 1.34 -3.64 9.17
CA CYS A 57 2.47 -4.24 8.44
C CYS A 57 2.52 -3.67 7.01
N THR A 58 2.54 -2.34 6.91
CA THR A 58 2.38 -1.61 5.64
C THR A 58 3.51 -1.90 4.65
N GLY A 59 4.67 -2.39 5.12
CA GLY A 59 5.86 -2.59 4.29
C GLY A 59 6.15 -1.36 3.44
N SER A 60 6.23 -1.54 2.12
CA SER A 60 6.38 -0.46 1.12
C SER A 60 5.31 0.64 1.11
N GLY A 61 4.30 0.58 1.97
CA GLY A 61 3.19 1.53 1.98
C GLY A 61 2.13 1.28 0.91
N ALA A 62 2.18 0.15 0.20
CA ALA A 62 1.40 -0.08 -1.02
C ALA A 62 -0.12 0.09 -0.81
N ILE A 63 -0.67 -0.52 0.24
CA ILE A 63 -2.09 -0.44 0.56
C ILE A 63 -2.44 0.96 1.08
N ALA A 64 -1.67 1.45 2.06
CA ALA A 64 -1.89 2.77 2.66
C ALA A 64 -1.90 3.91 1.63
N LEU A 65 -0.89 3.95 0.75
CA LEU A 65 -0.76 4.99 -0.28
C LEU A 65 -1.86 4.89 -1.33
N ALA A 66 -2.25 3.68 -1.74
CA ALA A 66 -3.35 3.50 -2.67
C ALA A 66 -4.69 3.96 -2.07
N MET A 67 -4.94 3.65 -0.80
CA MET A 67 -6.11 4.14 -0.06
C MET A 67 -6.13 5.68 0.00
N ALA A 68 -5.00 6.29 0.36
CA ALA A 68 -4.89 7.75 0.44
C ALA A 68 -5.09 8.44 -0.92
N GLN A 69 -4.59 7.83 -2.00
CA GLN A 69 -4.74 8.36 -3.37
C GLN A 69 -6.19 8.24 -3.86
N GLU A 70 -6.85 7.10 -3.63
CA GLU A 70 -8.15 6.79 -4.24
C GLU A 70 -9.35 7.15 -3.36
N VAL A 71 -9.12 7.39 -2.07
CA VAL A 71 -10.09 7.93 -1.13
C VAL A 71 -9.50 9.19 -0.48
N PRO A 72 -9.48 10.34 -1.18
CA PRO A 72 -8.69 11.52 -0.77
C PRO A 72 -9.07 12.13 0.59
N ARG A 73 -10.28 11.86 1.10
CA ARG A 73 -10.70 12.32 2.43
C ARG A 73 -10.41 11.31 3.56
N SER A 74 -9.86 10.15 3.22
CA SER A 74 -9.49 9.17 4.23
C SER A 74 -8.27 9.64 5.02
N ARG A 75 -8.28 9.39 6.33
CA ARG A 75 -7.11 9.50 7.17
C ARG A 75 -6.50 8.12 7.31
N VAL A 76 -5.38 7.89 6.64
CA VAL A 76 -4.70 6.60 6.61
C VAL A 76 -3.55 6.60 7.62
N HIS A 77 -3.54 5.60 8.50
CA HIS A 77 -2.42 5.31 9.39
C HIS A 77 -1.70 4.07 8.87
N ALA A 78 -0.44 4.23 8.49
CA ALA A 78 0.43 3.15 8.08
C ALA A 78 1.31 2.74 9.26
N VAL A 79 1.33 1.45 9.60
CA VAL A 79 2.07 0.92 10.75
C VAL A 79 2.99 -0.20 10.28
N GLU A 80 4.25 -0.12 10.66
CA GLU A 80 5.27 -1.13 10.36
C GLU A 80 6.19 -1.31 11.56
N LEU A 81 6.64 -2.55 11.77
CA LEU A 81 7.60 -2.89 12.81
C LEU A 81 9.04 -2.79 12.30
N SER A 82 9.26 -3.12 11.03
CA SER A 82 10.57 -3.05 10.39
C SER A 82 11.00 -1.61 10.16
N GLU A 83 12.15 -1.20 10.71
CA GLU A 83 12.73 0.14 10.45
C GLU A 83 13.18 0.32 9.00
N ASP A 84 13.49 -0.78 8.30
CA ASP A 84 13.96 -0.78 6.91
C ASP A 84 12.84 -0.58 5.87
N ALA A 85 11.58 -0.54 6.31
CA ALA A 85 10.40 -0.57 5.45
C ALA A 85 9.70 0.78 5.30
#